data_AF-A0A8T6DH63-F1
#
_entry.id   AF-A0A8T6DH63-F1
#
_cell.length_a   1.000
_cell.length_b   1.000
_cell.length_c   1.000
_cell.angle_alpha   90.00
_cell.angle_beta   90.00
_cell.angle_gamma   90.00
#
_symmetry.space_group_name_H-M   'P 1'
#
loop_
_entity.id
_entity.type
_entity.pdbx_description
1 polymer ?
#
loop_
_entity_poly.entity_id
_entity_poly.type
_entity_poly.pdbx_seq_one_letter_code
_entity_poly.pdbx_strand_id
1 'polypeptide(L)'
;MNKFLHTLLVLSVLLVLLAPVPVYAHAFGQRYDLPIPLSYFMAGAAATVALSFVVIGLFLRGGSAAYRYPRLNLLALPLPGVRLSSRIKAMVARVLSVLLFALVFSATLFGSDNPLENIAPTFIWIIWWVGLGYISALLGNLWMLMNPWKAMFEFAEWLLQRAGTGMPKPR
;
A
#
# COMPACT_ATOMS: atom_id res chain seq x y z
N MET A 1 -38.01 3.93 -36.54
CA MET A 1 -37.59 2.59 -36.07
C MET A 1 -36.33 2.65 -35.21
N ASN A 2 -35.26 3.34 -35.63
CA ASN A 2 -33.95 3.33 -34.94
C ASN A 2 -33.95 3.91 -33.51
N LYS A 3 -34.72 4.98 -33.24
CA LYS A 3 -34.76 5.60 -31.90
C LYS A 3 -35.34 4.66 -30.84
N PHE A 4 -36.36 3.88 -31.19
CA PHE A 4 -37.00 2.92 -30.28
C PHE A 4 -36.06 1.76 -29.92
N LEU A 5 -35.29 1.29 -30.93
CA LEU A 5 -34.28 0.26 -30.75
C LEU A 5 -33.14 0.74 -29.84
N HIS A 6 -32.68 1.99 -29.99
CA HIS A 6 -31.69 2.58 -29.10
C HIS A 6 -32.21 2.75 -27.67
N THR A 7 -33.45 3.20 -27.48
CA THR A 7 -34.03 3.32 -26.13
C THR A 7 -34.11 1.96 -25.45
N LEU A 8 -34.53 0.91 -26.15
CA LEU A 8 -34.56 -0.46 -25.61
C LEU A 8 -33.17 -0.99 -25.25
N LEU A 9 -32.16 -0.70 -26.08
CA LEU A 9 -30.78 -1.13 -25.86
C LEU A 9 -30.16 -0.39 -24.66
N VAL A 10 -30.45 0.90 -24.52
CA VAL A 10 -30.03 1.68 -23.35
C VAL A 10 -30.72 1.15 -22.09
N LEU A 11 -32.03 0.87 -22.16
CA LEU A 11 -32.78 0.36 -21.01
C LEU A 11 -32.29 -1.02 -20.56
N SER A 12 -31.95 -1.91 -21.50
CA SER A 12 -31.40 -3.24 -21.19
C SER A 12 -29.99 -3.17 -20.60
N VAL A 13 -29.13 -2.30 -21.12
CA VAL A 13 -27.80 -2.05 -20.54
C VAL A 13 -27.92 -1.45 -19.13
N LEU A 14 -28.85 -0.51 -18.93
CA LEU A 14 -29.11 0.07 -17.61
C LEU A 14 -29.59 -1.02 -16.64
N LEU A 15 -30.49 -1.90 -17.07
CA LEU A 15 -31.03 -3.00 -16.26
C LEU A 15 -29.93 -4.00 -15.85
N VAL A 16 -28.98 -4.29 -16.75
CA VAL A 16 -27.83 -5.16 -16.45
C VAL A 16 -26.86 -4.50 -15.48
N LEU A 17 -26.60 -3.19 -15.63
CA LEU A 17 -25.72 -2.45 -14.73
C LEU A 17 -26.31 -2.23 -13.33
N LEU A 18 -27.64 -2.16 -13.22
CA LEU A 18 -28.35 -1.98 -11.94
C LEU A 18 -28.80 -3.30 -11.31
N ALA A 19 -28.60 -4.44 -11.98
CA ALA A 19 -28.94 -5.74 -11.42
C ALA A 19 -28.09 -5.98 -10.14
N PRO A 20 -28.72 -6.28 -8.99
CA PRO A 20 -27.98 -6.55 -7.77
C PRO A 20 -27.25 -7.89 -7.92
N VAL A 21 -25.95 -7.81 -8.20
CA VAL A 21 -25.05 -8.97 -8.20
C VAL A 21 -24.54 -9.17 -6.77
N PRO A 22 -24.52 -10.40 -6.23
CA PRO A 22 -23.88 -10.65 -4.94
C PRO A 22 -22.40 -10.27 -5.02
N VAL A 23 -22.02 -9.25 -4.26
CA VAL A 23 -20.63 -8.80 -4.15
C VAL A 23 -20.00 -9.49 -2.94
N TYR A 24 -19.16 -10.49 -3.21
CA TYR A 24 -18.33 -11.18 -2.21
C TYR A 24 -17.13 -10.32 -1.75
N ALA A 25 -17.35 -9.02 -1.51
CA ALA A 25 -16.32 -8.10 -0.99
C ALA A 25 -16.33 -8.02 0.55
N HIS A 26 -17.10 -8.88 1.22
CA HIS A 26 -17.13 -8.94 2.67
C HIS A 26 -15.83 -9.61 3.15
N ALA A 27 -14.83 -8.79 3.45
CA ALA A 27 -13.50 -9.24 3.89
C ALA A 27 -13.50 -9.89 5.29
N PHE A 28 -14.60 -9.75 6.04
CA PHE A 28 -14.75 -10.31 7.37
C PHE A 28 -15.59 -11.58 7.29
N GLY A 29 -14.98 -12.70 7.70
CA GLY A 29 -15.65 -13.99 7.83
C GLY A 29 -16.60 -14.03 9.04
N GLN A 30 -16.66 -15.17 9.72
CA GLN A 30 -17.47 -15.32 10.93
C GLN A 30 -17.12 -14.23 11.96
N ARG A 31 -18.15 -13.63 12.58
CA ARG A 31 -17.95 -12.68 13.68
C ARG A 31 -17.18 -13.41 14.78
N TYR A 32 -15.99 -12.91 15.09
CA TYR A 32 -15.26 -13.36 16.26
C TYR A 32 -15.93 -12.75 17.49
N ASP A 33 -16.68 -13.57 18.23
CA ASP A 33 -17.23 -13.15 19.50
C ASP A 33 -16.11 -13.08 20.54
N LEU A 34 -16.09 -11.98 21.28
CA LEU A 34 -15.04 -11.72 22.23
C LEU A 34 -15.17 -12.71 23.41
N PRO A 35 -14.09 -13.40 23.82
CA PRO A 35 -14.16 -14.37 24.92
C PRO A 35 -14.41 -13.73 26.30
N ILE A 36 -14.43 -12.39 26.38
CA ILE A 36 -14.64 -11.62 27.61
C ILE A 36 -15.94 -10.82 27.54
N PRO A 37 -16.65 -10.60 28.67
CA PRO A 37 -17.86 -9.78 28.70
C PRO A 37 -17.64 -8.37 28.14
N LEU A 38 -18.62 -7.88 27.38
CA LEU A 38 -18.54 -6.60 26.65
C LEU A 38 -18.16 -5.41 27.55
N SER A 39 -18.66 -5.39 28.79
CA SER A 39 -18.39 -4.31 29.76
C SER A 39 -16.89 -4.20 30.09
N TYR A 40 -16.22 -5.32 30.32
CA TYR A 40 -14.78 -5.33 30.61
C TYR A 40 -13.96 -4.89 29.40
N PHE A 41 -14.36 -5.33 28.19
CA PHE A 41 -13.70 -4.88 26.96
C PHE A 41 -13.86 -3.38 26.74
N MET A 42 -15.07 -2.84 26.88
CA MET A 42 -15.34 -1.40 26.74
C MET A 42 -14.58 -0.58 27.78
N ALA A 43 -14.55 -1.03 29.04
CA ALA A 43 -13.80 -0.37 30.10
C ALA A 43 -12.29 -0.38 29.80
N GLY A 44 -11.74 -1.50 29.35
CA GLY A 44 -10.33 -1.61 28.96
C GLY A 44 -9.97 -0.75 27.75
N ALA A 45 -10.82 -0.72 26.71
CA ALA A 45 -10.62 0.12 25.53
C ALA A 45 -10.65 1.61 25.89
N ALA A 46 -11.65 2.04 26.67
CA ALA A 46 -11.76 3.42 27.16
C ALA A 46 -10.56 3.81 28.03
N ALA A 47 -10.14 2.93 28.95
CA ALA A 47 -8.98 3.17 29.81
C ALA A 47 -7.67 3.27 28.99
N THR A 48 -7.48 2.42 27.98
CA THR A 48 -6.30 2.46 27.09
C THR A 48 -6.23 3.77 26.31
N VAL A 49 -7.37 4.24 25.78
CA VAL A 49 -7.44 5.52 25.08
C VAL A 49 -7.20 6.69 26.04
N ALA A 50 -7.83 6.70 27.22
CA ALA A 50 -7.61 7.74 28.21
C ALA A 50 -6.13 7.79 28.66
N LEU A 51 -5.52 6.63 28.91
CA LEU A 51 -4.12 6.52 29.30
C LEU A 51 -3.19 7.01 28.18
N SER A 52 -3.46 6.71 26.91
CA SER A 52 -2.63 7.19 25.80
C SER A 52 -2.63 8.71 25.71
N PHE A 53 -3.78 9.37 25.93
CA PHE A 53 -3.86 10.82 26.02
C PHE A 53 -3.14 11.38 27.24
N VAL A 54 -3.22 10.71 28.39
CA VAL A 54 -2.46 11.11 29.59
C VAL A 54 -0.97 11.03 29.33
N VAL A 55 -0.48 9.92 28.77
CA VAL A 55 0.93 9.73 28.38
C VAL A 55 1.34 10.83 27.39
N ILE A 56 0.60 11.02 26.31
CA ILE A 56 0.88 12.08 25.33
C ILE A 56 0.89 13.46 25.99
N GLY A 57 -0.11 13.77 26.81
CA GLY A 57 -0.24 15.05 27.51
C GLY A 57 0.86 15.29 28.56
N LEU A 58 1.45 14.24 29.13
CA LEU A 58 2.59 14.36 30.05
C LEU A 58 3.92 14.49 29.31
N PHE A 59 4.13 13.70 28.24
CA PHE A 59 5.42 13.60 27.54
C PHE A 59 5.59 14.58 26.37
N LEU A 60 4.52 15.03 25.71
CA LEU A 60 4.56 15.96 24.57
C LEU A 60 4.30 17.43 24.97
N ARG A 61 4.44 17.77 26.25
CA ARG A 61 4.20 19.12 26.79
C ARG A 61 5.25 20.19 26.43
N GLY A 62 6.29 19.84 25.68
CA GLY A 62 7.42 20.74 25.40
C GLY A 62 7.79 20.82 23.92
N GLY A 63 7.44 21.94 23.28
CA GLY A 63 8.23 22.51 22.19
C GLY A 63 7.65 22.39 20.78
N SER A 64 7.01 23.48 20.33
CA SER A 64 6.90 23.88 18.92
C SER A 64 8.27 24.31 18.35
N ALA A 65 9.32 23.54 18.61
CA ALA A 65 10.59 23.72 17.94
C ALA A 65 10.45 23.00 16.60
N ALA A 66 10.49 23.76 15.51
CA ALA A 66 10.46 23.28 14.13
C ALA A 66 11.18 21.93 14.02
N TYR A 67 10.39 20.85 13.96
CA TYR A 67 10.88 19.48 13.99
C TYR A 67 11.53 19.22 12.63
N ARG A 68 12.75 19.72 12.45
CA ARG A 68 13.55 19.43 11.27
C ARG A 68 14.04 18.01 11.46
N TYR A 69 13.16 17.06 11.16
CA TYR A 69 13.45 15.63 11.12
C TYR A 69 14.80 15.46 10.42
N PRO A 70 15.85 14.98 11.10
CA PRO A 70 17.13 14.78 10.45
C PRO A 70 16.94 13.72 9.36
N ARG A 71 16.92 14.18 8.10
CA ARG A 71 16.79 13.30 6.93
C ARG A 71 18.18 12.77 6.60
N LEU A 72 18.58 11.70 7.27
CA LEU A 72 19.79 10.97 6.91
C LEU A 72 19.53 10.26 5.57
N ASN A 73 19.99 10.86 4.48
CA ASN A 73 19.95 10.23 3.17
C ASN A 73 21.12 9.23 3.05
N LEU A 74 20.91 8.01 3.56
CA LEU A 74 21.89 6.92 3.53
C LEU A 74 22.36 6.57 2.09
N LEU A 75 21.57 6.94 1.08
CA LEU A 75 21.90 6.76 -0.35
C LEU A 75 22.77 7.90 -0.93
N ALA A 76 22.91 9.03 -0.22
CA ALA A 76 23.65 10.21 -0.68
C ALA A 76 25.07 10.35 -0.10
N LEU A 77 25.56 9.38 0.67
CA LEU A 77 26.94 9.37 1.13
C LEU A 77 27.92 9.40 -0.07
N PRO A 78 28.79 10.42 -0.19
CA PRO A 78 29.63 10.65 -1.36
C PRO A 78 30.86 9.74 -1.33
N LEU A 79 30.66 8.43 -1.40
CA LEU A 79 31.73 7.45 -1.58
C LEU A 79 31.76 7.01 -3.05
N PRO A 80 32.90 7.15 -3.77
CA PRO A 80 32.98 6.92 -5.22
C PRO A 80 32.53 5.52 -5.68
N GLY A 81 32.79 4.48 -4.88
CA GLY A 81 32.32 3.11 -5.15
C GLY A 81 30.86 2.84 -4.75
N VAL A 82 30.29 3.68 -3.88
CA VAL A 82 28.91 3.54 -3.41
C VAL A 82 27.92 3.98 -4.48
N ARG A 83 28.27 4.87 -5.42
CA ARG A 83 27.35 5.33 -6.48
C ARG A 83 27.04 4.29 -7.57
N LEU A 84 28.04 3.51 -7.99
CA LEU A 84 27.81 2.44 -8.99
C LEU A 84 27.14 1.23 -8.31
N SER A 85 27.61 0.88 -7.10
CA SER A 85 26.95 -0.08 -6.23
C SER A 85 25.51 0.34 -5.92
N SER A 86 25.23 1.61 -5.68
CA SER A 86 23.88 2.09 -5.35
C SER A 86 22.93 2.05 -6.55
N ARG A 87 23.40 2.28 -7.78
CA ARG A 87 22.56 2.09 -8.99
C ARG A 87 22.18 0.62 -9.19
N ILE A 88 23.15 -0.30 -9.10
CA ILE A 88 22.87 -1.74 -9.24
C ILE A 88 21.96 -2.21 -8.10
N LYS A 89 22.27 -1.85 -6.84
CA LYS A 89 21.42 -2.15 -5.69
C LYS A 89 20.02 -1.58 -5.83
N ALA A 90 19.88 -0.35 -6.36
CA ALA A 90 18.58 0.25 -6.63
C ALA A 90 17.81 -0.48 -7.72
N MET A 91 18.47 -0.88 -8.81
CA MET A 91 17.84 -1.69 -9.85
C MET A 91 17.41 -3.05 -9.33
N VAL A 92 18.26 -3.74 -8.58
CA VAL A 92 17.93 -5.02 -7.93
C VAL A 92 16.74 -4.84 -7.00
N ALA A 93 16.73 -3.81 -6.14
CA ALA A 93 15.61 -3.53 -5.25
C ALA A 93 14.29 -3.24 -6.00
N ARG A 94 14.36 -2.52 -7.12
CA ARG A 94 13.19 -2.24 -7.98
C ARG A 94 12.67 -3.50 -8.66
N VAL A 95 13.55 -4.31 -9.25
CA VAL A 95 13.17 -5.59 -9.87
C VAL A 95 12.57 -6.53 -8.84
N LEU A 96 13.20 -6.68 -7.67
CA LEU A 96 12.68 -7.49 -6.58
C LEU A 96 11.31 -6.98 -6.10
N SER A 97 11.12 -5.66 -6.00
CA SER A 97 9.81 -5.10 -5.63
C SER A 97 8.73 -5.45 -6.66
N VAL A 98 9.01 -5.31 -7.96
CA VAL A 98 8.04 -5.65 -9.01
C VAL A 98 7.74 -7.15 -9.03
N LEU A 99 8.75 -8.01 -8.84
CA LEU A 99 8.56 -9.46 -8.73
C LEU A 99 7.72 -9.84 -7.52
N LEU A 100 7.99 -9.22 -6.37
CA LEU A 100 7.25 -9.45 -5.14
C LEU A 100 5.81 -8.95 -5.26
N PHE A 101 5.60 -7.81 -5.89
CA PHE A 101 4.28 -7.29 -6.22
C PHE A 101 3.53 -8.24 -7.16
N ALA A 102 4.18 -8.73 -8.22
CA ALA A 102 3.58 -9.70 -9.14
C ALA A 102 3.24 -11.02 -8.43
N LEU A 103 4.09 -11.49 -7.52
CA LEU A 103 3.83 -12.68 -6.70
C LEU A 103 2.60 -12.49 -5.82
N VAL A 104 2.53 -11.38 -5.08
CA VAL A 104 1.40 -11.06 -4.20
C VAL A 104 0.12 -10.89 -5.00
N PHE A 105 0.19 -10.19 -6.14
CA PHE A 105 -0.94 -10.02 -7.05
C PHE A 105 -1.42 -11.36 -7.62
N SER A 106 -0.49 -12.25 -8.00
CA SER A 106 -0.84 -13.60 -8.46
C SER A 106 -1.49 -14.43 -7.33
N ALA A 107 -1.01 -14.29 -6.09
CA ALA A 107 -1.61 -14.93 -4.93
C ALA A 107 -3.01 -14.37 -4.60
N THR A 108 -3.31 -13.12 -4.92
CA THR A 108 -4.67 -12.59 -4.80
C THR A 108 -5.62 -13.10 -5.89
N LEU A 109 -5.13 -13.41 -7.09
CA LEU A 109 -5.95 -13.87 -8.20
C LEU A 109 -6.17 -15.39 -8.21
N PHE A 110 -5.14 -16.16 -7.80
CA PHE A 110 -5.12 -17.62 -7.90
C PHE A 110 -4.91 -18.32 -6.55
N GLY A 111 -4.70 -17.59 -5.47
CA GLY A 111 -4.45 -18.17 -4.15
C GLY A 111 -5.73 -18.62 -3.44
N SER A 112 -5.54 -19.33 -2.33
CA SER A 112 -6.62 -19.82 -1.47
C SER A 112 -7.41 -18.66 -0.86
N ASP A 113 -8.73 -18.85 -0.70
CA ASP A 113 -9.59 -17.95 0.05
C ASP A 113 -9.28 -17.97 1.56
N ASN A 114 -8.60 -19.03 2.04
CA ASN A 114 -8.15 -19.12 3.42
C ASN A 114 -6.97 -18.17 3.66
N PRO A 115 -7.10 -17.12 4.50
CA PRO A 115 -6.03 -16.15 4.72
C PRO A 115 -4.76 -16.73 5.34
N LEU A 116 -4.85 -17.88 6.00
CA LEU A 116 -3.69 -18.56 6.60
C LEU A 116 -2.83 -19.30 5.58
N GLU A 117 -3.42 -19.69 4.44
CA GLU A 117 -2.74 -20.39 3.35
C GLU A 117 -2.32 -19.44 2.22
N ASN A 118 -2.87 -18.23 2.21
CA ASN A 118 -2.55 -17.20 1.23
C ASN A 118 -1.48 -16.24 1.77
N ILE A 119 -0.42 -16.01 1.00
CA ILE A 119 0.62 -15.04 1.38
C ILE A 119 0.13 -13.60 1.31
N ALA A 120 -0.86 -13.29 0.47
CA ALA A 120 -1.25 -11.91 0.19
C ALA A 120 -1.73 -11.14 1.44
N PRO A 121 -2.62 -11.68 2.30
CA PRO A 121 -3.03 -10.99 3.53
C PRO A 121 -1.85 -10.69 4.45
N THR A 122 -1.00 -11.70 4.73
CA THR A 122 0.17 -11.55 5.59
C THR A 122 1.16 -10.53 5.03
N PHE A 123 1.43 -10.60 3.73
CA PHE A 123 2.37 -9.70 3.09
C PHE A 123 1.86 -8.25 3.11
N ILE A 124 0.62 -8.01 2.68
CA ILE A 124 0.08 -6.65 2.56
C ILE A 124 -0.07 -6.01 3.94
N TRP A 125 -0.69 -6.72 4.90
CA TRP A 125 -1.06 -6.13 6.19
C TRP A 125 0.07 -6.12 7.21
N ILE A 126 0.93 -7.14 7.22
CA ILE A 126 1.97 -7.28 8.24
C ILE A 126 3.30 -6.81 7.68
N ILE A 127 3.76 -7.41 6.58
CA ILE A 127 5.11 -7.16 6.07
C ILE A 127 5.20 -5.75 5.45
N TRP A 128 4.26 -5.42 4.56
CA TRP A 128 4.26 -4.16 3.84
C TRP A 128 3.70 -3.02 4.68
N TRP A 129 2.48 -3.12 5.20
CA TRP A 129 1.87 -2.00 5.92
C TRP A 129 2.58 -1.69 7.25
N VAL A 130 2.72 -2.69 8.12
CA VAL A 130 3.34 -2.50 9.44
C VAL A 130 4.87 -2.54 9.36
N GLY A 131 5.42 -3.57 8.73
CA GLY A 131 6.87 -3.79 8.63
C GLY A 131 7.60 -2.65 7.91
N LEU A 132 7.12 -2.24 6.73
CA LEU A 132 7.75 -1.12 6.01
C LEU A 132 7.66 0.19 6.80
N GLY A 133 6.59 0.40 7.56
CA GLY A 133 6.43 1.56 8.45
C GLY A 133 7.54 1.62 9.49
N TYR A 134 7.77 0.54 10.22
CA TYR A 134 8.84 0.45 11.21
C TYR A 134 10.22 0.55 10.59
N ILE A 135 10.47 -0.17 9.50
CA ILE A 135 11.77 -0.11 8.84
C ILE A 135 12.03 1.30 8.30
N SER A 136 11.00 1.99 7.79
CA SER A 136 11.15 3.36 7.29
C SER A 136 11.40 4.37 8.42
N ALA A 137 10.82 4.15 9.61
CA ALA A 137 11.11 4.95 10.78
C ALA A 137 12.57 4.80 11.26
N LEU A 138 13.17 3.61 11.09
CA LEU A 138 14.53 3.32 11.52
C LEU A 138 15.61 3.66 10.47
N LEU A 139 15.38 3.31 9.20
CA LEU A 139 16.37 3.40 8.12
C LEU A 139 16.10 4.56 7.15
N GLY A 140 14.99 5.27 7.28
CA GLY A 140 14.56 6.33 6.37
C GLY A 140 13.67 5.82 5.22
N ASN A 141 13.40 6.66 4.23
CA ASN A 141 12.36 6.41 3.21
C ASN A 141 12.75 5.30 2.21
N LEU A 142 12.60 4.03 2.63
CA LEU A 142 12.81 2.85 1.77
C LEU A 142 11.74 2.69 0.70
N TRP A 143 10.53 3.22 0.93
CA TRP A 143 9.46 3.21 -0.05
C TRP A 143 9.89 3.85 -1.37
N MET A 144 10.67 4.94 -1.33
CA MET A 144 11.17 5.59 -2.54
C MET A 144 12.00 4.65 -3.45
N LEU A 145 12.67 3.66 -2.86
CA LEU A 145 13.48 2.67 -3.57
C LEU A 145 12.66 1.48 -4.05
N MET A 146 11.78 0.98 -3.19
CA MET A 146 11.01 -0.26 -3.39
C MET A 146 9.61 -0.02 -3.96
N ASN A 147 9.25 1.18 -4.42
CA ASN A 147 7.92 1.43 -4.97
C ASN A 147 7.75 0.72 -6.34
N PRO A 148 6.89 -0.32 -6.44
CA PRO A 148 6.70 -1.08 -7.68
C PRO A 148 6.01 -0.24 -8.76
N TRP A 149 5.08 0.63 -8.38
CA TRP A 149 4.36 1.52 -9.31
C TRP A 149 5.30 2.48 -10.02
N LYS A 150 6.22 3.08 -9.25
CA LYS A 150 7.24 3.98 -9.80
C LYS A 150 8.18 3.22 -10.74
N ALA A 151 8.61 2.01 -10.36
CA ALA A 151 9.47 1.19 -11.20
C ALA A 151 8.79 0.80 -12.53
N MET A 152 7.51 0.41 -12.49
CA MET A 152 6.71 0.11 -13.68
C MET A 152 6.51 1.34 -14.56
N PHE A 153 6.24 2.51 -13.96
CA PHE A 153 6.09 3.76 -14.70
C PHE A 153 7.39 4.18 -15.40
N GLU A 154 8.52 4.16 -14.70
CA GLU A 154 9.83 4.47 -15.29
C GLU A 154 10.19 3.50 -16.43
N PHE A 155 9.82 2.22 -16.29
CA PHE A 155 10.00 1.22 -17.35
C PHE A 155 9.11 1.50 -18.57
N ALA A 156 7.83 1.85 -18.35
CA ALA A 156 6.91 2.22 -19.42
C ALA A 156 7.39 3.49 -20.14
N GLU A 157 7.83 4.51 -19.40
CA GLU A 157 8.38 5.75 -19.95
C GLU A 157 9.61 5.47 -20.82
N TRP A 158 10.53 4.64 -20.34
CA TRP A 158 11.70 4.21 -21.12
C TRP A 158 11.32 3.50 -22.43
N LEU A 159 10.27 2.67 -22.40
CA LEU A 159 9.81 1.94 -23.57
C LEU A 159 9.15 2.88 -24.60
N LEU A 160 8.38 3.87 -24.14
CA LEU A 160 7.78 4.91 -24.97
C LEU A 160 8.81 5.85 -25.61
N GLN A 161 9.85 6.24 -24.85
CA GLN A 161 10.97 7.01 -25.38
C GLN A 161 11.71 6.26 -26.50
N ARG A 162 11.87 4.94 -26.37
CA ARG A 162 12.43 4.09 -27.43
C ARG A 162 11.51 3.94 -28.64
N ALA A 163 10.19 3.99 -28.42
CA ALA A 163 9.19 3.96 -29.48
C ALA A 163 9.01 5.31 -30.22
N GLY A 164 9.83 6.34 -29.90
CA GLY A 164 9.81 7.63 -30.59
C GLY A 164 8.66 8.57 -30.17
N THR A 165 7.86 8.18 -29.17
CA THR A 165 6.82 9.03 -28.59
C THR A 165 7.43 9.84 -27.45
N GLY A 166 8.16 10.90 -27.81
CA GLY A 166 8.79 11.79 -26.84
C GLY A 166 7.77 12.62 -26.06
N MET A 167 7.21 12.08 -24.98
CA MET A 167 6.50 12.92 -24.01
C MET A 167 7.52 13.80 -23.25
N PRO A 168 7.22 15.10 -23.05
CA PRO A 168 8.08 15.98 -22.26
C PRO A 168 8.16 15.51 -20.81
N LYS A 169 9.36 15.49 -20.23
CA LYS A 169 9.55 15.12 -18.82
C LYS A 169 8.76 16.08 -17.90
N PRO A 170 8.00 15.59 -16.92
CA PRO A 170 7.43 16.44 -15.88
C PRO A 170 8.57 17.12 -15.11
N ARG A 171 8.46 18.44 -14.92
CA ARG A 171 9.40 19.24 -14.12
C ARG A 171 9.31 18.91 -12.63
#